data_AF-A0A9D4G4D6-F1
#
_entry.id   AF-A0A9D4G4D6-F1
#
_cell.length_a   1.000
_cell.length_b   1.000
_cell.length_c   1.000
_cell.angle_alpha   90.00
_cell.angle_beta   90.00
_cell.angle_gamma   90.00
#
_symmetry.space_group_name_H-M   'P 1'
#
loop_
_entity.id
_entity.type
_entity.pdbx_description
1 polymer ?
#
loop_
_entity_poly.entity_id
_entity_poly.type
_entity_poly.pdbx_seq_one_letter_code
_entity_poly.pdbx_strand_id
1 'polypeptide(L)'
;MKIVMVLTTAVMLMDLNIYADACKPPTNFADGCSGVADFKFTDDCNKHDICYACGNGRGVSRQSCDKRFYNNMLNTCNTKQNWFLRPGCKMMAWIYYKAVRDWGWKRYQTPSKLYCKQEAWVPACM
;
A
#
# COMPACT_ATOMS: atom_id res chain seq x y z
N MET A 1 -0.21 53.64 -1.72
CA MET A 1 -0.42 52.65 -2.81
C MET A 1 0.80 51.75 -2.91
N LYS A 2 0.66 50.49 -2.50
CA LYS A 2 1.29 49.27 -3.05
C LYS A 2 0.73 48.11 -2.23
N ILE A 3 -0.08 47.27 -2.88
CA ILE A 3 -0.61 46.02 -2.34
C ILE A 3 0.31 44.90 -2.83
N VAL A 4 0.75 44.02 -1.93
CA VAL A 4 1.17 42.65 -2.28
C VAL A 4 0.72 41.71 -1.15
N MET A 5 -0.24 40.85 -1.46
CA MET A 5 -0.56 39.65 -0.70
C MET A 5 0.40 38.53 -1.10
N VAL A 6 0.85 37.70 -0.15
CA VAL A 6 0.66 36.22 -0.11
C VAL A 6 1.34 35.70 1.16
N LEU A 7 0.61 34.83 1.87
CA LEU A 7 0.76 34.44 3.27
C LEU A 7 1.83 33.35 3.53
N THR A 8 2.60 33.60 4.59
CA THR A 8 3.16 32.70 5.63
C THR A 8 3.79 31.34 5.25
N THR A 9 5.11 31.26 5.37
CA THR A 9 5.98 30.10 5.06
C THR A 9 6.20 29.08 6.19
N ALA A 10 5.29 28.95 7.16
CA ALA A 10 5.49 28.09 8.33
C ALA A 10 5.06 26.61 8.18
N VAL A 11 4.55 26.18 7.01
CA VAL A 11 3.85 24.87 6.90
C VAL A 11 4.69 23.73 6.29
N MET A 12 5.95 23.95 5.89
CA MET A 12 6.71 22.93 5.13
C MET A 12 7.66 22.03 5.96
N LEU A 13 7.53 21.95 7.29
CA LEU A 13 8.42 21.10 8.12
C LEU A 13 7.72 20.24 9.19
N MET A 14 6.40 20.14 9.15
CA MET A 14 5.66 19.04 9.77
C MET A 14 5.07 18.22 8.61
N ASP A 15 4.91 16.90 8.75
CA ASP A 15 4.15 16.03 7.82
C ASP A 15 4.94 15.10 6.88
N LEU A 16 6.23 14.85 7.08
CA LEU A 16 6.85 13.63 6.51
C LEU A 16 6.40 12.34 7.22
N ASN A 17 5.66 12.44 8.33
CA ASN A 17 5.12 11.32 9.11
C ASN A 17 3.60 11.14 9.04
N ILE A 18 2.83 12.02 8.38
CA ILE A 18 1.37 11.83 8.21
C ILE A 18 1.05 10.85 7.07
N TYR A 19 1.98 10.64 6.14
CA TYR A 19 1.76 9.78 4.97
C TYR A 19 1.87 8.27 5.26
N ALA A 20 2.48 7.85 6.36
CA ALA A 20 2.69 6.43 6.65
C ALA A 20 1.42 5.71 7.15
N ASP A 21 0.49 6.43 7.77
CA ASP A 21 -0.75 5.91 8.36
C ASP A 21 -2.01 6.16 7.50
N ALA A 22 -1.84 6.78 6.33
CA ALA A 22 -2.96 7.32 5.54
C ALA A 22 -3.76 6.24 4.77
N CYS A 23 -3.17 5.07 4.51
CA CYS A 23 -3.90 3.98 3.86
C CYS A 23 -4.73 3.17 4.87
N LYS A 24 -6.01 3.51 4.99
CA LYS A 24 -7.02 2.73 5.72
C LYS A 24 -8.25 2.51 4.83
N PRO A 25 -8.18 1.58 3.86
CA PRO A 25 -9.34 1.27 3.04
C PRO A 25 -10.46 0.72 3.93
N PRO A 26 -11.73 1.11 3.71
CA PRO A 26 -12.85 0.46 4.38
C PRO A 26 -12.89 -1.04 4.04
N THR A 27 -13.40 -1.87 4.96
CA THR A 27 -13.30 -3.35 4.92
C THR A 27 -13.99 -4.01 3.72
N ASN A 28 -14.82 -3.30 2.97
CA ASN A 28 -15.47 -3.78 1.76
C ASN A 28 -14.66 -3.53 0.46
N PHE A 29 -13.51 -2.85 0.55
CA PHE A 29 -12.67 -2.53 -0.62
C PHE A 29 -11.40 -3.39 -0.75
N ALA A 30 -11.02 -4.09 0.32
CA ALA A 30 -9.89 -5.01 0.40
C ALA A 30 -10.35 -6.31 1.08
N ASP A 31 -9.78 -7.45 0.68
CA ASP A 31 -10.06 -8.76 1.30
C ASP A 31 -8.92 -9.23 2.22
N GLY A 32 -7.89 -8.39 2.39
CA GLY A 32 -6.78 -8.64 3.30
C GLY A 32 -5.91 -9.79 2.82
N CYS A 33 -5.34 -10.57 3.72
CA CYS A 33 -4.49 -11.70 3.33
C CYS A 33 -5.29 -12.97 2.98
N SER A 34 -6.38 -12.82 2.22
CA SER A 34 -7.28 -13.91 1.87
C SER A 34 -6.54 -15.08 1.18
N GLY A 35 -6.84 -16.31 1.62
CA GLY A 35 -6.28 -17.53 1.06
C GLY A 35 -4.89 -17.93 1.57
N VAL A 36 -4.34 -17.20 2.55
CA VAL A 36 -3.07 -17.52 3.22
C VAL A 36 -3.15 -17.20 4.73
N ALA A 37 -2.28 -17.81 5.53
CA ALA A 37 -2.23 -17.54 6.97
C ALA A 37 -1.63 -16.14 7.24
N ASP A 38 -2.34 -15.26 7.95
CA ASP A 38 -1.88 -13.88 8.20
C ASP A 38 -0.70 -13.81 9.20
N PHE A 39 0.44 -13.30 8.74
CA PHE A 39 1.66 -13.08 9.54
C PHE A 39 1.79 -11.65 10.10
N LYS A 40 0.65 -10.99 10.35
CA LYS A 40 0.52 -9.55 10.63
C LYS A 40 0.84 -8.69 9.41
N PHE A 41 0.45 -9.16 8.23
CA PHE A 41 0.57 -8.45 6.96
C PHE A 41 -0.77 -7.90 6.46
N THR A 42 -1.85 -7.98 7.25
CA THR A 42 -3.17 -7.47 6.85
C THR A 42 -3.13 -6.05 6.25
N ASP A 43 -2.41 -5.10 6.87
CA ASP A 43 -2.28 -3.75 6.33
C ASP A 43 -1.52 -3.69 4.99
N ASP A 44 -0.52 -4.57 4.82
CA ASP A 44 0.24 -4.69 3.57
C ASP A 44 -0.60 -5.34 2.46
N CYS A 45 -1.39 -6.35 2.81
CA CYS A 45 -2.35 -7.01 1.92
C CYS A 45 -3.44 -6.01 1.47
N ASN A 46 -3.99 -5.22 2.40
CA ASN A 46 -4.97 -4.19 2.08
C ASN A 46 -4.42 -3.16 1.08
N LYS A 47 -3.17 -2.70 1.24
CA LYS A 47 -2.51 -1.81 0.26
C LYS A 47 -2.38 -2.49 -1.11
N HIS A 48 -2.03 -3.78 -1.14
CA HIS A 48 -1.89 -4.54 -2.39
C HIS A 48 -3.23 -4.69 -3.12
N ASP A 49 -4.32 -4.99 -2.42
CA ASP A 49 -5.66 -5.10 -2.98
C ASP A 49 -6.11 -3.81 -3.67
N ILE A 50 -5.88 -2.67 -3.01
CA ILE A 50 -6.20 -1.35 -3.58
C ILE A 50 -5.33 -1.08 -4.82
N CYS A 51 -4.04 -1.44 -4.78
CA CYS A 51 -3.18 -1.33 -5.95
C CYS A 51 -3.67 -2.21 -7.11
N TYR A 52 -4.15 -3.42 -6.82
CA TYR A 52 -4.72 -4.32 -7.83
C TYR A 52 -6.03 -3.80 -8.43
N ALA A 53 -6.87 -3.16 -7.62
CA ALA A 53 -8.12 -2.56 -8.10
C ALA A 53 -7.88 -1.26 -8.90
N CYS A 54 -6.91 -0.45 -8.49
CA CYS A 54 -6.78 0.95 -8.92
C CYS A 54 -5.54 1.25 -9.76
N GLY A 55 -4.55 0.36 -9.80
CA GLY A 55 -3.25 0.63 -10.41
C GLY A 55 -3.31 0.89 -11.91
N ASN A 56 -4.10 0.12 -12.66
CA ASN A 56 -4.19 0.27 -14.11
C ASN A 56 -4.64 1.69 -14.52
N GLY A 57 -5.68 2.22 -13.88
CA GLY A 57 -6.19 3.57 -14.11
C GLY A 57 -5.25 4.70 -13.68
N ARG A 58 -4.14 4.36 -13.01
CA ARG A 58 -3.11 5.28 -12.49
C ARG A 58 -1.72 5.01 -13.11
N GLY A 59 -1.62 4.17 -14.14
CA GLY A 59 -0.34 3.82 -14.77
C GLY A 59 0.58 2.93 -13.92
N VAL A 60 0.05 2.31 -12.86
CA VAL A 60 0.80 1.42 -11.97
C VAL A 60 0.58 -0.03 -12.40
N SER A 61 1.61 -0.65 -12.95
CA SER A 61 1.55 -2.06 -13.38
C SER A 61 1.33 -3.03 -12.22
N ARG A 62 0.79 -4.22 -12.53
CA ARG A 62 0.73 -5.35 -11.58
C ARG A 62 2.08 -5.63 -10.93
N GLN A 63 3.15 -5.67 -11.72
CA GLN A 63 4.50 -5.93 -11.20
C GLN A 63 4.94 -4.85 -10.20
N SER A 64 4.56 -3.59 -10.44
CA SER A 64 4.83 -2.50 -9.52
C SER A 64 4.04 -2.67 -8.21
N CYS A 65 2.77 -3.09 -8.28
CA CYS A 65 1.98 -3.44 -7.09
C CYS A 65 2.63 -4.58 -6.29
N ASP A 66 3.03 -5.67 -6.95
CA ASP A 66 3.67 -6.82 -6.30
C ASP A 66 4.98 -6.43 -5.59
N LYS A 67 5.80 -5.59 -6.25
CA LYS A 67 7.05 -5.08 -5.66
C LYS A 67 6.81 -4.18 -4.44
N ARG A 68 5.81 -3.29 -4.51
CA ARG A 68 5.41 -2.43 -3.39
C ARG A 68 4.91 -3.28 -2.23
N PHE A 69 4.09 -4.29 -2.49
CA PHE A 69 3.61 -5.23 -1.49
C PHE A 69 4.76 -5.94 -0.76
N TYR A 70 5.75 -6.45 -1.50
CA TYR A 70 6.93 -7.07 -0.89
C TYR A 70 7.68 -6.10 0.02
N ASN A 71 7.93 -4.87 -0.44
CA ASN A 71 8.62 -3.86 0.35
C ASN A 71 7.84 -3.45 1.62
N ASN A 72 6.52 -3.34 1.52
CA ASN A 72 5.65 -3.06 2.68
C ASN A 72 5.77 -4.16 3.74
N MET A 73 5.67 -5.43 3.34
CA MET A 73 5.88 -6.57 4.25
C MET A 73 7.30 -6.58 4.85
N LEU A 74 8.33 -6.25 4.08
CA LEU A 74 9.70 -6.13 4.61
C LEU A 74 9.81 -5.02 5.68
N ASN A 75 9.13 -3.90 5.49
CA ASN A 75 9.05 -2.82 6.48
C ASN A 75 8.34 -3.30 7.74
N THR A 76 7.20 -3.98 7.60
CA THR A 76 6.50 -4.65 8.72
C THR A 76 7.39 -5.65 9.45
N CYS A 77 8.25 -6.38 8.73
CA CYS A 77 9.22 -7.25 9.38
C CYS A 77 10.30 -6.49 10.16
N ASN A 78 10.72 -5.33 9.68
CA ASN A 78 11.75 -4.51 10.34
C ASN A 78 11.24 -3.86 11.63
N THR A 79 9.91 -3.65 11.79
CA THR A 79 9.33 -3.12 13.03
C THR A 79 9.26 -4.16 14.16
N LYS A 80 9.50 -5.45 13.88
CA LYS A 80 9.54 -6.47 14.94
C LYS A 80 10.69 -6.18 15.92
N GLN A 81 10.33 -6.04 17.19
CA GLN A 81 11.29 -5.81 18.29
C GLN A 81 12.24 -6.99 18.46
N ASN A 82 11.72 -8.22 18.39
CA ASN A 82 12.55 -9.42 18.43
C ASN A 82 13.26 -9.62 17.07
N TRP A 83 14.56 -9.31 17.04
CA TRP A 83 15.37 -9.41 15.83
C TRP A 83 15.50 -10.86 15.33
N PHE A 84 15.43 -11.86 16.22
CA PHE A 84 15.46 -13.28 15.83
C PHE A 84 14.24 -13.70 15.01
N LEU A 85 13.11 -12.99 15.14
CA LEU A 85 11.90 -13.26 14.35
C LEU A 85 11.92 -12.56 12.97
N ARG A 86 12.85 -11.63 12.73
CA ARG A 86 12.92 -10.88 11.46
C ARG A 86 13.24 -11.77 10.25
N PRO A 87 14.19 -12.71 10.30
CA PRO A 87 14.47 -13.59 9.16
C PRO A 87 13.26 -14.42 8.74
N GLY A 88 12.56 -15.03 9.70
CA GLY A 88 11.34 -15.79 9.43
C GLY A 88 10.24 -14.93 8.82
N CYS A 89 10.04 -13.71 9.33
CA CYS A 89 9.11 -12.76 8.74
C CYS A 89 9.47 -12.41 7.28
N LYS A 90 10.73 -12.10 7.00
CA LYS A 90 11.19 -11.74 5.65
C LYS A 90 11.07 -12.92 4.69
N MET A 91 11.26 -14.15 5.17
CA MET A 91 11.00 -15.36 4.41
C MET A 91 9.51 -15.45 4.04
N MET A 92 8.60 -15.24 4.99
CA MET A 92 7.16 -15.20 4.70
C MET A 92 6.79 -14.09 3.71
N ALA A 93 7.35 -12.89 3.86
CA ALA A 93 7.14 -11.80 2.90
C ALA A 93 7.54 -12.21 1.46
N TRP A 94 8.65 -12.94 1.32
CA TRP A 94 9.09 -13.45 0.02
C TRP A 94 8.13 -14.50 -0.55
N ILE A 95 7.60 -15.41 0.29
CA ILE A 95 6.60 -16.41 -0.12
C ILE A 95 5.34 -15.72 -0.65
N TYR A 96 4.83 -14.72 0.08
CA TYR A 96 3.68 -13.92 -0.35
C TYR A 96 3.93 -13.22 -1.68
N TYR A 97 5.08 -12.56 -1.82
CA TYR A 97 5.49 -11.92 -3.07
C TYR A 97 5.51 -12.91 -4.22
N LYS A 98 6.16 -14.06 -4.03
CA LYS A 98 6.25 -15.09 -5.06
C LYS A 98 4.87 -15.61 -5.46
N ALA A 99 3.98 -15.79 -4.50
CA ALA A 99 2.61 -16.21 -4.76
C ALA A 99 1.81 -15.21 -5.63
N VAL A 100 1.85 -13.91 -5.32
CA VAL A 100 1.16 -12.91 -6.15
C VAL A 100 1.82 -12.73 -7.52
N ARG A 101 3.14 -12.92 -7.63
CA ARG A 101 3.86 -12.90 -8.92
C ARG A 101 3.35 -13.99 -9.87
N ASP A 102 3.17 -15.19 -9.36
CA ASP A 102 2.83 -16.38 -10.15
C ASP A 102 1.31 -16.51 -10.40
N TRP A 103 0.48 -16.21 -9.40
CA TRP A 103 -0.97 -16.45 -9.46
C TRP A 103 -1.85 -15.19 -9.36
N GLY A 104 -1.29 -14.06 -8.95
CA GLY A 104 -2.06 -12.83 -8.71
C GLY A 104 -2.59 -12.14 -9.97
N TRP A 105 -2.14 -12.50 -11.16
CA TRP A 105 -2.57 -11.85 -12.40
C TRP A 105 -4.08 -11.87 -12.64
N LYS A 106 -4.79 -12.91 -12.17
CA LYS A 106 -6.25 -13.02 -12.29
C LYS A 106 -7.02 -11.98 -11.47
N ARG A 107 -6.37 -11.33 -10.50
CA ARG A 107 -7.00 -10.38 -9.58
C ARG A 107 -6.70 -8.92 -9.93
N TYR A 108 -5.71 -8.66 -10.77
CA TYR A 108 -5.37 -7.31 -11.22
C TYR A 108 -6.43 -6.79 -12.20
N GLN A 109 -7.01 -5.60 -11.93
CA GLN A 109 -8.20 -5.13 -12.63
C GLN A 109 -7.86 -4.21 -13.80
N THR A 110 -8.39 -4.55 -14.96
CA THR A 110 -8.30 -3.77 -16.20
C THR A 110 -9.67 -3.85 -16.88
N PRO A 111 -10.49 -2.78 -16.88
CA PRO A 111 -10.21 -1.46 -16.31
C PRO A 111 -10.22 -1.45 -14.77
N SER A 112 -9.71 -0.38 -14.16
CA SER A 112 -9.78 -0.18 -12.71
C SER A 112 -11.21 0.03 -12.22
N LYS A 113 -11.47 -0.30 -10.94
CA LYS A 113 -12.78 -0.08 -10.30
C LYS A 113 -13.17 1.40 -10.27
N LEU A 114 -14.47 1.69 -10.30
CA LEU A 114 -15.02 3.06 -10.32
C LEU A 114 -14.60 3.89 -9.09
N TYR A 115 -14.61 3.28 -7.90
CA TYR A 115 -14.27 3.97 -6.66
C TYR A 115 -12.83 4.52 -6.66
N CYS A 116 -11.94 3.98 -7.49
CA CYS A 116 -10.53 4.39 -7.57
C CYS A 116 -10.34 5.88 -7.96
N LYS A 117 -11.37 6.50 -8.53
CA LYS A 117 -11.42 7.94 -8.88
C LYS A 117 -12.29 8.77 -7.92
N GLN A 118 -13.16 8.12 -7.15
CA GLN A 118 -14.16 8.77 -6.31
C GLN A 118 -13.62 8.98 -4.88
N GLU A 119 -12.81 8.03 -4.43
CA GLU A 119 -12.37 7.94 -3.04
C GLU A 119 -11.03 8.67 -2.81
N ALA A 120 -11.04 9.63 -1.90
CA ALA A 120 -9.87 10.48 -1.60
C ALA A 120 -8.73 9.74 -0.87
N TRP A 121 -9.02 8.60 -0.21
CA TRP A 121 -8.02 7.80 0.50
C TRP A 121 -7.22 6.87 -0.43
N VAL A 122 -7.70 6.61 -1.66
CA VAL A 122 -7.04 5.68 -2.60
C VAL A 122 -5.59 6.05 -2.91
N PRO A 123 -5.22 7.32 -3.21
CA PRO A 123 -3.83 7.68 -3.46
C PRO A 123 -2.87 7.36 -2.32
N ALA A 124 -3.34 7.35 -1.07
CA ALA A 124 -2.51 7.01 0.09
C ALA A 124 -2.16 5.51 0.16
N CYS A 125 -2.95 4.66 -0.50
CA CYS A 125 -2.74 3.21 -0.56
C CYS A 125 -1.90 2.75 -1.75
N MET A 126 -1.59 3.65 -2.68
CA MET A 126 -0.91 3.36 -3.94
C MET A 126 0.59 3.50 -3.81
#